data_AF-A0A2R5LQB6-F1
#
_entry.id   AF-A0A2R5LQB6-F1
#
_cell.length_a   1.000
_cell.length_b   1.000
_cell.length_c   1.000
_cell.angle_alpha   90.00
_cell.angle_beta   90.00
_cell.angle_gamma   90.00
#
_symmetry.space_group_name_H-M   'P 1'
#
loop_
_entity.id
_entity.type
_entity.pdbx_description
1 polymer ?
#
loop_
_entity_poly.entity_id
_entity_poly.type
_entity_poly.pdbx_seq_one_letter_code
_entity_poly.pdbx_strand_id
1 'polypeptide(L)'
;MARNMTGAEAHTRAMARTVVVLWICCVVCCAANAVTDERQKVILVLVDGCRWDYLEEPGLLGFRTLAENGVKAEYVLPVMPSSSYPNWYSIVTGLYPENHGFVSNIMYDEIHNDYFLMAPDANASLPHWWNHAEPIWITAEKHGRRTSMYWWD
;
A
#
# COMPACT_ATOMS: atom_id res chain seq x y z
N MET A 1 -40.69 -61.37 0.51
CA MET A 1 -40.36 -60.85 1.85
C MET A 1 -39.67 -59.49 1.67
N ALA A 2 -40.46 -58.43 1.45
CA ALA A 2 -39.96 -57.07 1.27
C ALA A 2 -40.37 -56.26 2.52
N ARG A 3 -39.39 -55.87 3.34
CA ARG A 3 -39.65 -55.01 4.50
C ARG A 3 -39.97 -53.60 3.99
N ASN A 4 -41.20 -53.15 4.20
CA ASN A 4 -41.61 -51.77 3.98
C ASN A 4 -40.77 -50.86 4.88
N MET A 5 -39.89 -50.08 4.25
CA MET A 5 -39.16 -49.01 4.93
C MET A 5 -40.16 -47.96 5.41
N THR A 6 -40.18 -47.76 6.73
CA THR A 6 -41.12 -46.90 7.44
C THR A 6 -40.85 -45.43 7.13
N GLY A 7 -41.90 -44.63 6.93
CA GLY A 7 -41.83 -43.24 6.41
C GLY A 7 -40.83 -42.32 7.14
N ALA A 8 -40.51 -42.58 8.41
CA ALA A 8 -39.49 -41.85 9.15
C ALA A 8 -38.09 -41.89 8.48
N GLU A 9 -37.65 -43.06 8.00
CA GLU A 9 -36.34 -43.20 7.33
C GLU A 9 -36.30 -42.47 5.98
N ALA A 10 -37.44 -42.43 5.28
CA ALA A 10 -37.58 -41.69 4.03
C ALA A 10 -37.50 -40.17 4.26
N HIS A 11 -38.12 -39.67 5.33
CA HIS A 11 -38.02 -38.26 5.74
C HIS A 11 -36.60 -37.88 6.15
N THR A 12 -35.90 -38.72 6.94
CA THR A 12 -34.50 -38.45 7.33
C THR A 12 -33.57 -38.43 6.12
N ARG A 13 -33.74 -39.36 5.17
CA ARG A 13 -32.96 -39.39 3.92
C ARG A 13 -33.27 -38.21 3.00
N ALA A 14 -34.52 -37.77 2.93
CA ALA A 14 -34.90 -36.58 2.18
C ALA A 14 -34.28 -35.32 2.80
N MET A 15 -34.32 -35.18 4.13
CA MET A 15 -33.74 -34.06 4.85
C MET A 15 -32.21 -34.00 4.68
N ALA A 16 -31.53 -35.15 4.77
CA ALA A 16 -30.09 -35.25 4.55
C ALA A 16 -29.70 -34.84 3.12
N ARG A 17 -30.48 -35.23 2.10
CA ARG A 17 -30.28 -34.80 0.71
C ARG A 17 -30.44 -33.29 0.55
N THR A 18 -31.46 -32.69 1.15
CA THR A 18 -31.69 -31.24 1.08
C THR A 18 -30.56 -30.46 1.75
N VAL A 19 -30.06 -30.92 2.90
CA VAL A 19 -28.92 -30.30 3.59
C VAL A 19 -27.64 -30.38 2.74
N VAL A 20 -27.37 -31.54 2.14
CA VAL A 20 -26.20 -31.72 1.26
C VAL A 20 -26.30 -30.82 0.01
N VAL A 21 -27.48 -30.70 -0.60
CA VAL A 21 -27.69 -29.82 -1.75
C VAL A 21 -27.52 -28.35 -1.37
N LEU A 22 -28.05 -27.92 -0.22
CA LEU A 22 -27.86 -26.55 0.30
C LEU A 22 -26.39 -26.26 0.60
N TRP A 23 -25.67 -27.22 1.19
CA TRP A 23 -24.24 -27.08 1.48
C TRP A 23 -23.40 -26.99 0.20
N ILE A 24 -23.68 -27.84 -0.80
CA ILE A 24 -23.03 -27.78 -2.12
C ILE A 24 -23.35 -26.44 -2.81
N CYS A 25 -24.61 -25.99 -2.81
CA CYS A 25 -24.97 -24.67 -3.35
C CYS A 25 -24.22 -23.54 -2.65
N CYS A 26 -24.10 -23.60 -1.32
CA CYS A 26 -23.38 -22.60 -0.54
C CYS A 26 -21.88 -22.58 -0.89
N VAL A 27 -21.24 -23.76 -0.97
CA VAL A 27 -19.82 -23.88 -1.35
C VAL A 27 -19.58 -23.39 -2.79
N VAL A 28 -20.46 -23.75 -3.73
CA VAL A 28 -20.37 -23.28 -5.13
C VAL A 28 -20.58 -21.77 -5.23
N CYS A 29 -21.56 -21.20 -4.51
CA CYS A 29 -21.76 -19.74 -4.45
C CYS A 29 -20.59 -19.02 -3.79
N CYS A 30 -19.97 -19.56 -2.74
CA CYS A 30 -18.79 -18.97 -2.11
C CYS A 30 -17.58 -19.01 -3.04
N ALA A 31 -17.37 -20.11 -3.78
CA ALA A 31 -16.30 -20.23 -4.75
C ALA A 31 -16.49 -19.30 -5.97
N ALA A 32 -17.73 -19.11 -6.43
CA ALA A 32 -18.05 -18.19 -7.51
C ALA A 32 -17.87 -16.70 -7.12
N ASN A 33 -17.92 -16.39 -5.82
CA ASN A 33 -17.65 -15.06 -5.28
C ASN A 33 -16.19 -14.85 -4.84
N ALA A 34 -15.28 -15.75 -5.21
CA ALA A 34 -13.85 -15.49 -5.08
C ALA A 34 -13.48 -14.37 -6.07
N VAL A 35 -13.69 -13.12 -5.65
CA VAL A 35 -13.29 -11.93 -6.38
C VAL A 35 -11.78 -11.97 -6.54
N THR A 36 -11.32 -12.24 -7.75
CA THR A 36 -9.98 -11.86 -8.16
C THR A 36 -9.91 -10.33 -8.04
N ASP A 37 -8.98 -9.83 -7.21
CA ASP A 37 -8.75 -8.39 -7.07
C ASP A 37 -8.10 -7.89 -8.38
N GLU A 38 -8.89 -7.74 -9.44
CA GLU A 38 -8.49 -7.22 -10.76
C GLU A 38 -8.16 -5.71 -10.73
N ARG A 39 -7.98 -5.16 -9.53
CA ARG A 39 -7.75 -3.74 -9.35
C ARG A 39 -6.31 -3.41 -9.72
N GLN A 40 -6.16 -2.33 -10.48
CA GLN A 40 -4.87 -1.81 -10.87
C GLN A 40 -4.02 -1.51 -9.63
N LYS A 41 -2.81 -2.07 -9.59
CA LYS A 41 -1.85 -1.86 -8.51
C LYS A 41 -1.07 -0.57 -8.77
N VAL A 42 -0.68 0.10 -7.70
CA VAL A 42 0.19 1.28 -7.74
C VAL A 42 1.54 0.88 -7.18
N ILE A 43 2.61 1.24 -7.90
CA ILE A 43 3.99 1.13 -7.42
C ILE A 43 4.57 2.54 -7.46
N LEU A 44 5.02 3.03 -6.31
CA LEU A 44 5.77 4.27 -6.19
C LEU A 44 7.25 3.91 -6.09
N VAL A 45 8.07 4.41 -7.03
CA VAL A 45 9.52 4.26 -7.02
C VAL A 45 10.14 5.64 -6.82
N LEU A 46 10.86 5.81 -5.72
CA LEU A 46 11.62 7.03 -5.45
C LEU A 46 13.09 6.77 -5.75
N VAL A 47 13.68 7.60 -6.62
CA VAL A 47 15.09 7.54 -6.97
C VAL A 47 15.74 8.82 -6.45
N ASP A 48 16.49 8.71 -5.35
CA ASP A 48 17.07 9.89 -4.70
C ASP A 48 18.10 10.58 -5.60
N GLY A 49 18.13 11.91 -5.54
CA GLY A 49 19.06 12.73 -6.33
C GLY A 49 18.88 12.63 -7.85
N CYS A 50 17.82 12.00 -8.35
CA CYS A 50 17.58 11.86 -9.79
C CYS A 50 17.06 13.18 -10.37
N ARG A 51 17.97 14.01 -10.89
CA ARG A 51 17.62 15.26 -11.55
C ARG A 51 16.91 14.98 -12.88
N TRP A 52 16.04 15.90 -13.30
CA TRP A 52 15.16 15.76 -14.46
C TRP A 52 15.87 15.43 -15.79
N ASP A 53 17.12 15.85 -15.95
CA ASP A 53 17.94 15.66 -17.16
C ASP A 53 18.75 14.36 -17.16
N TYR A 54 18.87 13.65 -16.02
CA TYR A 54 19.64 12.41 -15.96
C TYR A 54 19.03 11.29 -16.81
N LEU A 55 17.71 11.33 -17.06
CA LEU A 55 17.03 10.34 -17.89
C LEU A 55 17.45 10.39 -19.37
N GLU A 56 18.20 11.41 -19.77
CA GLU A 56 18.76 11.55 -21.11
C GLU A 56 20.11 10.82 -21.26
N GLU A 57 20.73 10.40 -20.16
CA GLU A 57 22.04 9.74 -20.18
C GLU A 57 22.02 8.41 -20.96
N PRO A 58 23.06 8.15 -21.80
CA PRO A 58 23.20 6.87 -22.48
C PRO A 58 23.43 5.73 -21.49
N GLY A 59 22.38 4.97 -21.18
CA GLY A 59 22.45 3.80 -20.30
C GLY A 59 21.17 3.50 -19.52
N LEU A 60 20.32 4.50 -19.33
CA LEU A 60 19.07 4.38 -18.56
C LEU A 60 17.90 3.86 -19.41
N LEU A 61 18.08 2.70 -20.04
CA LEU A 61 17.10 2.13 -20.99
C LEU A 61 15.71 1.93 -20.36
N GLY A 62 15.64 1.48 -19.11
CA GLY A 62 14.37 1.25 -18.42
C GLY A 62 13.53 2.53 -18.26
N PHE A 63 14.14 3.62 -17.82
CA PHE A 63 13.45 4.91 -17.70
C PHE A 63 13.03 5.47 -19.05
N ARG A 64 13.86 5.29 -20.08
CA ARG A 64 13.49 5.65 -21.46
C ARG A 64 12.25 4.89 -21.92
N THR A 65 12.22 3.58 -21.74
CA THR A 65 11.05 2.76 -22.08
C THR A 65 9.80 3.19 -21.32
N LEU A 66 9.92 3.55 -20.04
CA LEU A 66 8.79 4.09 -19.25
C LEU A 66 8.29 5.43 -19.79
N ALA A 67 9.19 6.33 -20.20
CA ALA A 67 8.82 7.62 -20.77
C ALA A 67 8.18 7.48 -22.16
N GLU A 68 8.68 6.59 -23.01
CA GLU A 68 8.16 6.34 -24.36
C GLU A 68 6.79 5.65 -24.37
N ASN A 69 6.52 4.77 -23.40
CA ASN A 69 5.28 4.00 -23.30
C ASN A 69 4.30 4.56 -22.25
N GLY A 70 4.63 5.70 -21.65
CA GLY A 70 3.90 6.27 -20.53
C GLY A 70 3.75 7.79 -20.62
N VAL A 71 3.71 8.44 -19.47
CA VAL A 71 3.62 9.90 -19.35
C VAL A 71 4.83 10.40 -18.57
N LYS A 72 5.52 11.41 -19.11
CA LYS A 72 6.65 12.08 -18.48
C LYS A 72 6.36 13.57 -18.34
N ALA A 73 6.54 14.11 -17.14
CA ALA A 73 6.61 15.55 -16.92
C ALA A 73 8.00 16.08 -17.28
N GLU A 74 8.11 17.35 -17.66
CA GLU A 74 9.40 17.98 -17.97
C GLU A 74 10.35 17.94 -16.76
N TYR A 75 9.84 18.32 -15.60
CA TYR A 75 10.49 18.17 -14.30
C TYR A 75 9.44 18.19 -13.18
N VAL A 76 9.86 17.80 -11.97
CA VAL A 76 9.09 17.96 -10.73
C VAL A 76 9.79 19.04 -9.91
N LEU A 77 9.03 20.06 -9.48
CA LEU A 77 9.56 21.10 -8.60
C LEU A 77 9.56 20.57 -7.15
N PRO A 78 10.71 20.46 -6.48
CA PRO A 78 10.75 20.03 -5.09
C PRO A 78 10.17 21.09 -4.16
N VAL A 79 9.69 20.65 -3.00
CA VAL A 79 9.42 21.55 -1.87
C VAL A 79 10.75 22.09 -1.32
N MET A 80 10.69 23.24 -0.64
CA MET A 80 11.86 23.79 0.05
C MET A 80 11.89 23.31 1.51
N PRO A 81 13.03 22.79 2.00
CA PRO A 81 14.30 22.62 1.29
C PRO A 81 14.29 21.40 0.35
N SER A 82 15.11 21.44 -0.70
CA SER A 82 15.28 20.36 -1.68
C SER A 82 16.14 19.20 -1.13
N SER A 83 15.73 18.65 0.01
CA SER A 83 16.36 17.52 0.71
C SER A 83 15.43 16.30 0.72
N SER A 84 16.01 15.11 0.92
CA SER A 84 15.34 13.81 0.80
C SER A 84 14.05 13.72 1.64
N TYR A 85 14.13 13.70 2.98
CA TYR A 85 12.96 13.50 3.84
C TYR A 85 11.88 14.57 3.69
N PRO A 86 12.21 15.88 3.62
CA PRO A 86 11.22 16.90 3.32
C PRO A 86 10.42 16.62 2.05
N ASN A 87 11.10 16.20 0.96
CA ASN A 87 10.44 15.95 -0.32
C ASN A 87 9.72 14.60 -0.36
N TRP A 88 10.34 13.53 0.13
CA TRP A 88 9.74 12.19 0.16
C TRP A 88 8.44 12.22 0.95
N TYR A 89 8.44 12.85 2.12
CA TYR A 89 7.25 12.90 2.96
C TYR A 89 6.17 13.83 2.37
N SER A 90 6.57 14.93 1.72
CA SER A 90 5.65 15.76 0.93
C SER A 90 4.97 14.96 -0.19
N ILE A 91 5.69 14.10 -0.92
CA ILE A 91 5.13 13.27 -2.01
C ILE A 91 4.04 12.32 -1.49
N VAL A 92 4.26 11.70 -0.33
CA VAL A 92 3.37 10.64 0.17
C VAL A 92 2.26 11.16 1.09
N THR A 93 2.36 12.40 1.58
CA THR A 93 1.32 13.04 2.41
C THR A 93 0.54 14.13 1.68
N GLY A 94 1.11 14.72 0.63
CA GLY A 94 0.55 15.89 -0.05
C GLY A 94 0.65 17.19 0.74
N LEU A 95 1.46 17.23 1.80
CA LEU A 95 1.62 18.38 2.70
C LEU A 95 2.96 19.08 2.48
N TYR A 96 3.09 20.34 2.92
CA TYR A 96 4.39 21.02 2.98
C TYR A 96 5.19 20.61 4.23
N PRO A 97 6.52 20.82 4.23
CA PRO A 97 7.40 20.54 5.37
C PRO A 97 6.93 21.09 6.71
N GLU A 98 6.39 22.31 6.72
CA GLU A 98 5.84 22.96 7.92
C GLU A 98 4.60 22.27 8.48
N ASN A 99 3.86 21.53 7.66
CA ASN A 99 2.64 20.83 8.06
C ASN A 99 2.93 19.37 8.46
N HIS A 100 3.84 18.70 7.74
CA HIS A 100 4.15 17.29 8.00
C HIS A 100 5.34 17.07 8.94
N GLY A 101 6.00 18.14 9.40
CA GLY A 101 7.02 18.12 10.47
C GLY A 101 8.46 17.82 10.02
N PHE A 102 8.67 17.33 8.80
CA PHE A 102 10.00 17.04 8.27
C PHE A 102 10.55 18.23 7.47
N VAL A 103 11.20 19.15 8.19
CA VAL A 103 11.79 20.37 7.61
C VAL A 103 13.25 20.21 7.18
N SER A 104 13.92 19.12 7.56
CA SER A 104 15.30 18.80 7.21
C SER A 104 15.56 17.30 7.37
N ASN A 105 16.66 16.79 6.79
CA ASN A 105 17.17 15.43 7.06
C ASN A 105 17.83 15.32 8.45
N ILE A 106 18.10 16.46 9.09
CA ILE A 106 18.62 16.56 10.46
C ILE A 106 17.83 17.65 11.17
N MET A 107 17.15 17.32 12.27
CA MET A 107 16.26 18.23 12.99
C MET A 107 16.47 18.09 14.50
N TYR A 108 16.11 19.14 15.25
CA TYR A 108 16.04 19.11 16.70
C TYR A 108 14.60 19.42 17.12
N ASP A 109 14.06 18.62 18.03
CA ASP A 109 12.75 18.85 18.66
C ASP A 109 12.96 19.31 20.10
N GLU A 110 12.53 20.54 20.39
CA GLU A 110 12.65 21.16 21.71
C GLU A 110 11.71 20.55 22.75
N ILE A 111 10.56 19.99 22.34
CA ILE A 111 9.56 19.40 23.24
C ILE A 111 10.08 18.07 23.77
N HIS A 112 10.67 17.26 22.89
CA HIS A 112 11.23 15.96 23.23
C HIS A 112 12.71 16.05 23.66
N ASN A 113 13.35 17.21 23.45
CA ASN A 113 14.79 17.43 23.64
C ASN A 113 15.62 16.36 22.92
N ASP A 114 15.34 16.18 21.64
CA ASP A 114 15.84 15.06 20.84
C ASP A 114 16.25 15.50 19.42
N TYR A 115 17.12 14.72 18.78
CA TYR A 115 17.62 14.98 17.43
C TYR A 115 17.17 13.92 16.45
N PHE A 116 16.44 14.33 15.42
CA PHE A 116 16.23 13.49 14.26
C PHE A 116 17.49 13.48 13.40
N LEU A 117 18.04 12.30 13.15
CA LEU A 117 18.99 12.08 12.07
C LEU A 117 18.36 11.07 11.12
N MET A 118 18.40 11.38 9.82
CA MET A 118 17.94 10.47 8.78
C MET A 118 18.57 9.07 8.95
N ALA A 119 17.80 8.03 8.60
CA ALA A 119 18.25 6.65 8.61
C ALA A 119 19.65 6.48 8.00
N PRO A 120 20.48 5.59 8.58
CA PRO A 120 20.11 4.46 9.45
C PRO A 120 20.14 4.73 10.96
N ASP A 121 20.02 5.98 11.41
CA ASP A 121 19.97 6.30 12.85
C ASP A 121 18.74 5.67 13.52
N ALA A 122 18.93 5.02 14.68
CA ALA A 122 17.86 4.36 15.41
C ALA A 122 16.77 5.35 15.89
N ASN A 123 17.13 6.61 16.06
CA ASN A 123 16.21 7.65 16.48
C ASN A 123 15.21 8.03 15.39
N ALA A 124 15.55 7.79 14.11
CA ALA A 124 14.69 8.09 12.97
C ALA A 124 13.35 7.36 13.06
N SER A 125 13.32 6.18 13.67
CA SER A 125 12.12 5.34 13.80
C SER A 125 11.24 5.70 15.00
N LEU A 126 11.58 6.70 15.82
CA LEU A 126 10.76 7.04 16.98
C LEU A 126 9.39 7.62 16.55
N PRO A 127 8.27 7.16 17.16
CA PRO A 127 6.93 7.53 16.69
C PRO A 127 6.63 9.03 16.67
N HIS A 128 7.24 9.82 17.57
CA HIS A 128 6.91 11.24 17.70
C HIS A 128 7.24 12.04 16.43
N TRP A 129 8.25 11.63 15.66
CA TRP A 129 8.59 12.24 14.37
C TRP A 129 7.52 12.05 13.29
N TRP A 130 6.74 10.95 13.36
CA TRP A 130 5.85 10.50 12.29
C TRP A 130 4.36 10.75 12.56
N ASN A 131 4.02 11.33 13.70
CA ASN A 131 2.62 11.52 14.13
C ASN A 131 1.96 12.80 13.57
N HIS A 132 2.70 13.61 12.80
CA HIS A 132 2.22 14.89 12.27
C HIS A 132 1.37 14.78 11.00
N ALA A 133 1.53 13.68 10.24
CA ALA A 133 0.85 13.50 8.96
C ALA A 133 0.50 12.04 8.68
N GLU A 134 -0.50 11.84 7.83
CA GLU A 134 -0.90 10.52 7.36
C GLU A 134 -0.34 10.28 5.94
N PRO A 135 0.58 9.32 5.77
CA PRO A 135 1.08 8.98 4.45
C PRO A 135 0.12 8.05 3.70
N ILE A 136 0.23 8.05 2.36
CA ILE A 136 -0.69 7.37 1.44
C ILE A 136 -0.91 5.89 1.76
N TRP A 137 0.09 5.18 2.30
CA TRP A 137 -0.08 3.76 2.65
C TRP A 137 -1.00 3.57 3.86
N ILE A 138 -0.92 4.44 4.87
CA ILE A 138 -1.84 4.42 6.01
C ILE A 138 -3.27 4.74 5.54
N THR A 139 -3.43 5.74 4.67
CA THR A 139 -4.73 6.05 4.06
C THR A 139 -5.28 4.85 3.30
N ALA A 140 -4.45 4.19 2.50
CA ALA A 140 -4.85 3.02 1.73
C ALA A 140 -5.29 1.86 2.65
N GLU A 141 -4.56 1.58 3.72
CA GLU A 141 -4.89 0.56 4.72
C GLU A 141 -6.22 0.85 5.43
N LYS A 142 -6.46 2.11 5.84
CA LYS A 142 -7.73 2.56 6.41
C LYS A 142 -8.91 2.33 5.46
N HIS A 143 -8.67 2.36 4.15
CA HIS A 143 -9.65 2.07 3.10
C HIS A 143 -9.63 0.60 2.62
N GLY A 144 -9.09 -0.32 3.44
CA GLY A 144 -9.13 -1.76 3.19
C GLY A 144 -8.21 -2.22 2.05
N ARG A 145 -7.16 -1.44 1.73
CA ARG A 145 -6.13 -1.81 0.75
C ARG A 145 -4.93 -2.40 1.45
N ARG A 146 -4.26 -3.33 0.76
CA ARG A 146 -2.99 -3.88 1.23
C ARG A 146 -1.85 -3.04 0.68
N THR A 147 -0.91 -2.69 1.54
CA THR A 147 0.32 -1.96 1.17
C THR A 147 1.55 -2.77 1.57
N SER A 148 2.65 -2.50 0.88
CA SER A 148 3.97 -3.05 1.18
C SER A 148 5.00 -1.99 0.85
N MET A 149 6.10 -2.02 1.60
CA MET A 149 7.12 -0.98 1.55
C MET A 149 8.51 -1.62 1.56
N TYR A 150 9.45 -1.03 0.84
CA TYR A 150 10.83 -1.49 0.76
C TYR A 150 11.75 -0.27 0.84
N TRP A 151 12.66 -0.24 1.82
CA TRP A 151 13.57 0.88 2.09
C TRP A 151 12.87 2.22 2.26
N TRP A 152 11.97 2.25 3.24
CA TRP A 152 11.43 3.47 3.81
C TRP A 152 11.59 3.34 5.32
N ASP A 153 12.64 3.97 5.82
CA ASP A 153 13.10 3.92 7.20
C ASP A 153 13.79 5.23 7.57
#